data_AF-A0A0E0EHW9-F1
#
_entry.id   AF-A0A0E0EHW9-F1
#
_cell.length_a   1.000
_cell.length_b   1.000
_cell.length_c   1.000
_cell.angle_alpha   90.00
_cell.angle_beta   90.00
_cell.angle_gamma   90.00
#
_symmetry.space_group_name_H-M   'P 1'
#
loop_
_entity.id
_entity.type
_entity.pdbx_description
1 polymer ?
#
loop_
_entity_poly.entity_id
_entity_poly.type
_entity_poly.pdbx_seq_one_letter_code
_entity_poly.pdbx_strand_id
1 'polypeptide(L)'
;MTSALRRKAAEMASTAASSQGCISWALRQRGLDGGARAVPVLPRRRFCVSAAAGAGFDNENREYVIVGGGNAAGYAARTFVEHGMADGRLCIVSKEACPPYERPALTKGYLFPPDKKPARLPGFHTCVGSGGQRQTAEWYKENGIEVLYEDPVVAFDGKTHTLKTSSGKILKYGSLIISTGCEASRLPAKIGGNLPGVHYIRDVADADSLVSSLGKAKKIVVIGGGYIGMEVAAAACGWNLDTTIIFPEDHIMPRLFTPSLAKKYEELYQQNGVKFIKGALIDKLEAGSDGRVSSAVLEDGSVVEADTVIVGIGARPVIGPFEAVGVNTKVGGIEVDSLFRTSIPGIFAIGDVAAFPLKMYDRMTRVEHVDHARKSAHHCVEALLTSHTKPYDYLPYFYSRVFEYEGSSRKIWWQFYVGETIEVGSFDPKIATFWIDSDSRLKGVFLESGSAEEFSLLPQLAKSQPVVDKAKLKSATSVEDALEIARSSLHSGSSV
;
A
#
# COMPACT_ATOMS: atom_id res chain seq x y z
N MET A 1 -52.00 -31.33 -6.22
CA MET A 1 -53.41 -31.45 -6.71
C MET A 1 -53.82 -30.05 -7.17
N THR A 2 -54.44 -29.80 -8.33
CA THR A 2 -54.81 -30.62 -9.51
C THR A 2 -55.13 -29.62 -10.65
N SER A 3 -54.49 -29.66 -11.83
CA SER A 3 -55.02 -30.17 -13.13
C SER A 3 -56.44 -29.68 -13.51
N ALA A 4 -56.80 -29.30 -14.75
CA ALA A 4 -56.17 -29.32 -16.10
C ALA A 4 -56.96 -28.35 -17.06
N LEU A 5 -56.43 -27.65 -18.08
CA LEU A 5 -55.69 -27.98 -19.33
C LEU A 5 -56.60 -28.16 -20.60
N ARG A 6 -56.13 -27.71 -21.79
CA ARG A 6 -56.65 -27.86 -23.20
C ARG A 6 -57.60 -26.74 -23.69
N ARG A 7 -57.61 -26.24 -24.95
CA ARG A 7 -56.96 -26.52 -26.28
C ARG A 7 -56.58 -25.16 -26.95
N LYS A 8 -55.94 -24.93 -28.11
CA LYS A 8 -54.96 -25.56 -29.05
C LYS A 8 -55.28 -25.13 -30.52
N ALA A 9 -54.41 -24.29 -31.14
CA ALA A 9 -54.15 -24.10 -32.60
C ALA A 9 -55.25 -23.50 -33.54
N ALA A 10 -55.00 -22.96 -34.75
CA ALA A 10 -53.79 -22.84 -35.61
C ALA A 10 -53.84 -21.66 -36.65
N GLU A 11 -52.74 -21.46 -37.44
CA GLU A 11 -52.68 -20.94 -38.85
C GLU A 11 -53.00 -19.45 -39.20
N MET A 12 -52.42 -18.77 -40.22
CA MET A 12 -51.21 -18.98 -41.08
C MET A 12 -50.76 -17.69 -41.85
N ALA A 13 -49.50 -17.64 -42.35
CA ALA A 13 -48.98 -16.88 -43.54
C ALA A 13 -48.94 -15.30 -43.54
N SER A 14 -48.07 -14.57 -44.28
CA SER A 14 -46.82 -14.90 -45.03
C SER A 14 -45.96 -13.67 -45.47
N THR A 15 -44.63 -13.89 -45.62
CA THR A 15 -43.68 -13.33 -46.64
C THR A 15 -43.20 -11.86 -46.73
N ALA A 16 -41.97 -11.73 -47.28
CA ALA A 16 -41.25 -10.55 -47.81
C ALA A 16 -40.75 -9.49 -46.78
N ALA A 17 -39.51 -8.98 -46.70
CA ALA A 17 -38.18 -9.17 -47.35
C ALA A 17 -37.62 -7.95 -48.12
N SER A 18 -36.42 -7.52 -47.67
CA SER A 18 -35.33 -6.86 -48.39
C SER A 18 -35.30 -5.32 -48.63
N SER A 19 -34.05 -4.82 -48.55
CA SER A 19 -33.43 -3.68 -49.27
C SER A 19 -33.50 -2.23 -48.72
N GLN A 20 -32.29 -1.70 -48.49
CA GLN A 20 -31.75 -0.36 -48.84
C GLN A 20 -32.43 0.93 -48.32
N GLY A 21 -31.61 1.87 -47.83
CA GLY A 21 -32.06 3.21 -47.40
C GLY A 21 -31.00 4.06 -46.68
N CYS A 22 -29.84 4.31 -47.30
CA CYS A 22 -28.86 5.23 -46.73
C CYS A 22 -29.27 6.69 -46.93
N ILE A 23 -29.18 7.51 -45.86
CA ILE A 23 -29.00 8.97 -45.96
C ILE A 23 -27.83 9.34 -45.05
N SER A 24 -26.84 10.03 -45.60
CA SER A 24 -25.68 10.55 -44.87
C SER A 24 -25.86 12.02 -44.52
N TRP A 25 -25.20 12.47 -43.45
CA TRP A 25 -24.79 13.86 -43.33
C TRP A 25 -23.29 13.93 -43.61
N ALA A 26 -22.91 14.75 -44.60
CA ALA A 26 -21.55 14.89 -45.07
C ALA A 26 -21.02 16.30 -44.81
N LEU A 27 -19.78 16.39 -44.32
CA LEU A 27 -19.02 17.63 -44.26
C LEU A 27 -17.73 17.49 -45.09
N ARG A 28 -17.60 18.36 -46.11
CA ARG A 28 -16.38 18.68 -46.86
C ARG A 28 -15.54 19.66 -46.00
N GLN A 29 -14.25 19.98 -46.20
CA GLN A 29 -13.14 19.65 -47.15
C GLN A 29 -11.83 20.12 -46.43
N ARG A 30 -10.56 19.72 -46.66
CA ARG A 30 -9.75 18.93 -47.62
C ARG A 30 -8.76 18.03 -46.80
N GLY A 31 -7.89 17.18 -47.33
CA GLY A 31 -7.49 16.85 -48.71
C GLY A 31 -6.03 17.24 -49.03
N LEU A 32 -5.16 16.25 -49.27
CA LEU A 32 -3.86 16.33 -49.95
C LEU A 32 -3.35 14.90 -50.27
N ASP A 33 -2.48 14.76 -51.26
CA ASP A 33 -2.15 13.47 -51.90
C ASP A 33 -0.97 12.71 -51.28
N GLY A 34 -0.89 11.39 -51.53
CA GLY A 34 0.26 10.54 -51.15
C GLY A 34 0.00 9.05 -51.37
N GLY A 35 0.33 8.52 -52.55
CA GLY A 35 0.10 7.12 -52.91
C GLY A 35 1.19 6.15 -52.42
N ALA A 36 0.80 5.00 -51.88
CA ALA A 36 1.68 3.87 -51.58
C ALA A 36 1.03 2.52 -51.93
N ARG A 37 1.84 1.48 -52.17
CA ARG A 37 1.41 0.19 -52.74
C ARG A 37 0.56 -0.64 -51.76
N ALA A 38 -0.46 -1.32 -52.27
CA ALA A 38 -1.20 -2.32 -51.53
C ALA A 38 -0.37 -3.60 -51.30
N VAL A 39 -0.52 -4.21 -50.12
CA VAL A 39 0.00 -5.54 -49.77
C VAL A 39 -1.18 -6.38 -49.28
N PRO A 40 -1.41 -7.61 -49.80
CA PRO A 40 -2.57 -8.40 -49.44
C PRO A 40 -2.43 -8.99 -48.02
N VAL A 41 -3.23 -8.48 -47.08
CA VAL A 41 -3.32 -9.03 -45.72
C VAL A 41 -4.23 -10.27 -45.73
N LEU A 42 -3.66 -11.43 -45.42
CA LEU A 42 -4.43 -12.67 -45.24
C LEU A 42 -5.42 -12.53 -44.06
N PRO A 43 -6.65 -13.06 -44.16
CA PRO A 43 -7.66 -12.91 -43.12
C PRO A 43 -7.28 -13.73 -41.88
N ARG A 44 -6.97 -13.05 -40.77
CA ARG A 44 -6.88 -13.68 -39.45
C ARG A 44 -8.23 -14.31 -39.11
N ARG A 45 -8.25 -15.64 -38.88
CA ARG A 45 -9.43 -16.34 -38.37
C ARG A 45 -9.83 -15.72 -37.02
N ARG A 46 -11.03 -15.13 -36.94
CA ARG A 46 -11.66 -14.82 -35.66
C ARG A 46 -12.08 -16.13 -35.02
N PHE A 47 -11.41 -16.52 -33.93
CA PHE A 47 -12.02 -17.44 -32.98
C PHE A 47 -13.10 -16.68 -32.22
N CYS A 48 -14.37 -17.02 -32.46
CA CYS A 48 -15.44 -16.66 -31.56
C CYS A 48 -15.38 -17.58 -30.35
N VAL A 49 -14.80 -17.10 -29.24
CA VAL A 49 -15.04 -17.70 -27.94
C VAL A 49 -16.49 -17.40 -27.57
N SER A 50 -17.32 -18.43 -27.47
CA SER A 50 -18.69 -18.30 -26.97
C SER A 50 -18.65 -17.97 -25.48
N ALA A 51 -19.10 -16.77 -25.10
CA ALA A 51 -19.21 -16.37 -23.71
C ALA A 51 -20.23 -17.26 -22.98
N ALA A 52 -19.73 -18.23 -22.20
CA ALA A 52 -20.55 -19.08 -21.34
C ALA A 52 -20.99 -18.29 -20.11
N ALA A 53 -22.08 -17.55 -20.24
CA ALA A 53 -22.65 -16.79 -19.13
C ALA A 53 -23.16 -17.72 -18.03
N GLY A 54 -22.58 -17.62 -16.82
CA GLY A 54 -23.13 -18.21 -15.61
C GLY A 54 -22.77 -19.68 -15.35
N ALA A 55 -21.48 -19.98 -15.19
CA ALA A 55 -21.08 -21.06 -14.27
C ALA A 55 -21.02 -20.48 -12.85
N GLY A 56 -21.73 -21.09 -11.90
CA GLY A 56 -21.61 -20.76 -10.48
C GLY A 56 -20.27 -21.21 -9.90
N PHE A 57 -19.86 -20.61 -8.78
CA PHE A 57 -18.65 -21.02 -8.03
C PHE A 57 -18.87 -22.32 -7.22
N ASP A 58 -19.64 -23.27 -7.76
CA ASP A 58 -20.19 -24.47 -7.10
C ASP A 58 -19.13 -25.54 -6.75
N ASN A 59 -17.92 -25.38 -7.27
CA ASN A 59 -16.75 -26.18 -6.89
C ASN A 59 -15.91 -25.40 -5.87
N GLU A 60 -15.48 -26.01 -4.76
CA GLU A 60 -14.60 -25.36 -3.78
C GLU A 60 -13.10 -25.45 -4.14
N ASN A 61 -12.76 -26.14 -5.23
CA ASN A 61 -11.40 -26.19 -5.77
C ASN A 61 -11.10 -24.93 -6.61
N ARG A 62 -9.95 -24.28 -6.38
CA ARG A 62 -9.41 -23.16 -7.18
C ARG A 62 -8.02 -23.52 -7.70
N GLU A 63 -7.62 -22.97 -8.83
CA GLU A 63 -6.24 -23.12 -9.32
C GLU A 63 -5.30 -22.24 -8.50
N TYR A 64 -5.74 -21.00 -8.20
CA TYR A 64 -5.01 -20.02 -7.42
C TYR A 64 -5.86 -19.49 -6.27
N VAL A 65 -5.31 -19.45 -5.05
CA VAL A 65 -5.91 -18.75 -3.92
C VAL A 65 -4.94 -17.73 -3.36
N ILE A 66 -5.38 -16.48 -3.24
CA ILE A 66 -4.70 -15.42 -2.50
C ILE A 66 -5.39 -15.28 -1.14
N VAL A 67 -4.62 -15.28 -0.04
CA VAL A 67 -5.16 -15.02 1.31
C VAL A 67 -4.72 -13.63 1.76
N GLY A 68 -5.67 -12.83 2.25
CA GLY A 68 -5.55 -11.41 2.53
C GLY A 68 -6.17 -10.55 1.43
N GLY A 69 -6.96 -9.54 1.82
CA GLY A 69 -7.51 -8.52 0.91
C GLY A 69 -6.65 -7.26 0.78
N GLY A 70 -5.34 -7.34 1.07
CA GLY A 70 -4.44 -6.19 1.08
C GLY A 70 -3.99 -5.74 -0.31
N ASN A 71 -3.24 -4.63 -0.38
CA ASN A 71 -2.76 -4.08 -1.66
C ASN A 71 -1.99 -5.12 -2.51
N ALA A 72 -1.18 -5.97 -1.88
CA ALA A 72 -0.47 -7.05 -2.56
C ALA A 72 -1.41 -8.04 -3.27
N ALA A 73 -2.61 -8.30 -2.72
CA ALA A 73 -3.60 -9.18 -3.33
C ALA A 73 -4.20 -8.58 -4.61
N GLY A 74 -4.61 -7.30 -4.58
CA GLY A 74 -5.12 -6.62 -5.77
C GLY A 74 -4.07 -6.45 -6.87
N TYR A 75 -2.80 -6.30 -6.51
CA TYR A 75 -1.72 -6.29 -7.50
C TYR A 75 -1.41 -7.68 -8.08
N ALA A 76 -1.46 -8.75 -7.27
CA ALA A 76 -1.32 -10.12 -7.77
C ALA A 76 -2.50 -10.50 -8.68
N ALA A 77 -3.73 -10.18 -8.26
CA ALA A 77 -4.94 -10.37 -9.05
C ALA A 77 -4.88 -9.65 -10.41
N ARG A 78 -4.41 -8.39 -10.42
CA ARG A 78 -4.14 -7.66 -11.66
C ARG A 78 -3.11 -8.36 -12.55
N THR A 79 -1.99 -8.85 -12.01
CA THR A 79 -1.01 -9.57 -12.85
C THR A 79 -1.53 -10.93 -13.34
N PHE A 80 -2.40 -11.63 -12.59
CA PHE A 80 -3.12 -12.80 -13.12
C PHE A 80 -4.07 -12.42 -14.28
N VAL A 81 -4.73 -11.27 -14.23
CA VAL A 81 -5.56 -10.75 -15.33
C VAL A 81 -4.70 -10.37 -16.54
N GLU A 82 -3.58 -9.68 -16.33
CA GLU A 82 -2.63 -9.30 -17.38
C GLU A 82 -2.04 -10.52 -18.13
N HIS A 83 -2.00 -11.69 -17.48
CA HIS A 83 -1.62 -12.98 -18.07
C HIS A 83 -2.78 -13.81 -18.65
N GLY A 84 -4.04 -13.40 -18.47
CA GLY A 84 -5.22 -14.19 -18.85
C GLY A 84 -5.43 -15.45 -17.98
N MET A 85 -4.90 -15.45 -16.75
CA MET A 85 -4.89 -16.59 -15.82
C MET A 85 -5.90 -16.48 -14.66
N ALA A 86 -6.58 -15.34 -14.52
CA ALA A 86 -7.56 -15.10 -13.45
C ALA A 86 -8.90 -15.84 -13.64
N ASP A 87 -9.45 -15.80 -14.87
CA ASP A 87 -10.83 -16.18 -15.19
C ASP A 87 -11.22 -17.57 -14.67
N GLY A 88 -12.20 -17.62 -13.76
CA GLY A 88 -12.75 -18.80 -13.08
C GLY A 88 -11.79 -19.54 -12.14
N ARG A 89 -10.53 -19.12 -12.06
CA ARG A 89 -9.41 -19.87 -11.46
C ARG A 89 -8.87 -19.25 -10.20
N LEU A 90 -9.00 -17.93 -10.06
CA LEU A 90 -8.50 -17.15 -8.93
C LEU A 90 -9.60 -16.89 -7.89
N CYS A 91 -9.28 -17.18 -6.63
CA CYS A 91 -10.05 -16.71 -5.46
C CYS A 91 -9.17 -15.82 -4.57
N ILE A 92 -9.76 -14.77 -4.00
CA ILE A 92 -9.16 -13.96 -2.93
C ILE A 92 -9.99 -14.17 -1.65
N VAL A 93 -9.32 -14.47 -0.54
CA VAL A 93 -9.96 -14.64 0.78
C VAL A 93 -9.58 -13.47 1.68
N SER A 94 -10.56 -12.63 2.04
CA SER A 94 -10.37 -11.37 2.76
C SER A 94 -11.04 -11.39 4.14
N LYS A 95 -10.38 -10.78 5.13
CA LYS A 95 -10.99 -10.47 6.44
C LYS A 95 -11.86 -9.19 6.42
N GLU A 96 -11.75 -8.40 5.36
CA GLU A 96 -12.34 -7.05 5.23
C GLU A 96 -13.53 -7.07 4.25
N ALA A 97 -14.52 -6.23 4.50
CA ALA A 97 -15.79 -6.14 3.77
C ALA A 97 -15.71 -5.42 2.39
N CYS A 98 -14.51 -5.25 1.83
CA CYS A 98 -14.30 -4.44 0.64
C CYS A 98 -13.21 -5.00 -0.30
N PRO A 99 -13.25 -4.65 -1.61
CA PRO A 99 -12.22 -5.04 -2.57
C PRO A 99 -10.82 -4.52 -2.20
N PRO A 100 -9.73 -5.24 -2.55
CA PRO A 100 -8.36 -4.80 -2.27
C PRO A 100 -8.03 -3.36 -2.69
N TYR A 101 -7.28 -2.67 -1.83
CA TYR A 101 -7.12 -1.21 -1.92
C TYR A 101 -5.78 -0.66 -1.40
N GLU A 102 -5.49 0.58 -1.78
CA GLU A 102 -4.28 1.33 -1.41
C GLU A 102 -4.33 1.88 0.03
N ARG A 103 -3.92 1.06 1.01
CA ARG A 103 -3.85 1.43 2.45
C ARG A 103 -3.17 2.78 2.78
N PRO A 104 -2.13 3.29 2.07
CA PRO A 104 -1.51 4.57 2.41
C PRO A 104 -2.39 5.83 2.31
N ALA A 105 -3.63 5.70 1.81
CA ALA A 105 -4.64 6.75 1.86
C ALA A 105 -5.30 6.88 3.25
N LEU A 106 -5.40 5.78 4.01
CA LEU A 106 -6.16 5.67 5.27
C LEU A 106 -5.70 6.67 6.34
N THR A 107 -4.41 6.99 6.40
CA THR A 107 -3.80 7.95 7.35
C THR A 107 -3.66 9.37 6.81
N LYS A 108 -4.05 9.61 5.54
CA LYS A 108 -3.86 10.88 4.83
C LYS A 108 -5.22 11.48 4.46
N GLY A 109 -5.52 11.60 3.17
CA GLY A 109 -6.78 12.15 2.66
C GLY A 109 -8.03 11.43 3.17
N TYR A 110 -7.95 10.20 3.68
CA TYR A 110 -9.09 9.55 4.34
C TYR A 110 -9.43 10.20 5.70
N LEU A 111 -8.44 10.65 6.46
CA LEU A 111 -8.67 11.30 7.77
C LEU A 111 -9.03 12.77 7.68
N PHE A 112 -9.17 13.36 6.49
CA PHE A 112 -9.50 14.79 6.38
C PHE A 112 -10.97 15.08 6.75
N PRO A 113 -11.27 16.29 7.25
CA PRO A 113 -12.63 16.76 7.46
C PRO A 113 -13.51 16.68 6.20
N PRO A 114 -14.85 16.52 6.31
CA PRO A 114 -15.75 16.42 5.17
C PRO A 114 -15.68 17.60 4.19
N ASP A 115 -15.49 18.82 4.69
CA ASP A 115 -15.30 20.06 3.91
C ASP A 115 -13.99 20.07 3.12
N LYS A 116 -12.97 19.33 3.58
CA LYS A 116 -11.63 19.24 2.96
C LYS A 116 -11.51 18.08 1.95
N LYS A 117 -12.65 17.71 1.34
CA LYS A 117 -12.78 16.77 0.20
C LYS A 117 -12.07 15.42 0.42
N PRO A 118 -12.44 14.67 1.47
CA PRO A 118 -11.69 13.49 1.90
C PRO A 118 -11.85 12.30 0.94
N ALA A 119 -10.83 11.44 0.92
CA ALA A 119 -10.81 10.22 0.12
C ALA A 119 -11.71 9.13 0.73
N ARG A 120 -12.58 8.50 -0.07
CA ARG A 120 -13.51 7.43 0.38
C ARG A 120 -13.57 6.30 -0.66
N LEU A 121 -13.94 5.08 -0.25
CA LEU A 121 -14.23 4.00 -1.21
C LEU A 121 -15.52 4.31 -2.01
N PRO A 122 -15.65 3.84 -3.26
CA PRO A 122 -14.63 3.27 -4.14
C PRO A 122 -13.85 4.36 -4.93
N GLY A 123 -13.97 5.63 -4.53
CA GLY A 123 -13.38 6.78 -5.22
C GLY A 123 -11.86 6.88 -5.06
N PHE A 124 -11.31 6.48 -3.91
CA PHE A 124 -9.87 6.36 -3.73
C PHE A 124 -9.32 5.11 -4.43
N HIS A 125 -8.05 5.18 -4.83
CA HIS A 125 -7.34 4.21 -5.66
C HIS A 125 -7.45 2.75 -5.17
N THR A 126 -8.42 1.98 -5.70
CA THR A 126 -8.45 0.52 -5.54
C THR A 126 -7.42 -0.12 -6.48
N CYS A 127 -6.21 -0.34 -5.93
CA CYS A 127 -5.05 -0.99 -6.55
C CYS A 127 -4.69 -0.51 -7.97
N VAL A 128 -4.67 0.82 -8.19
CA VAL A 128 -4.20 1.44 -9.46
C VAL A 128 -2.80 2.04 -9.38
N GLY A 129 -2.34 2.44 -8.18
CA GLY A 129 -1.05 3.08 -7.97
C GLY A 129 -0.91 4.37 -8.77
N SER A 130 0.21 4.53 -9.47
CA SER A 130 0.51 5.72 -10.28
C SER A 130 -0.19 5.75 -11.65
N GLY A 131 -0.97 4.71 -11.99
CA GLY A 131 -1.70 4.64 -13.27
C GLY A 131 -2.30 3.26 -13.54
N GLY A 132 -3.59 3.21 -13.85
CA GLY A 132 -4.30 1.98 -14.20
C GLY A 132 -5.82 2.09 -14.08
N GLN A 133 -6.51 1.02 -14.47
CA GLN A 133 -7.95 0.84 -14.26
C GLN A 133 -8.24 0.59 -12.76
N ARG A 134 -9.30 1.21 -12.22
CA ARG A 134 -9.75 0.98 -10.84
C ARG A 134 -10.29 -0.44 -10.69
N GLN A 135 -9.74 -1.18 -9.73
CA GLN A 135 -10.20 -2.52 -9.38
C GLN A 135 -11.40 -2.40 -8.43
N THR A 136 -12.58 -2.05 -8.96
CA THR A 136 -13.82 -2.01 -8.18
C THR A 136 -14.39 -3.42 -7.98
N ALA A 137 -15.45 -3.59 -7.20
CA ALA A 137 -16.08 -4.90 -7.00
C ALA A 137 -16.55 -5.53 -8.33
N GLU A 138 -17.02 -4.68 -9.24
CA GLU A 138 -17.42 -5.02 -10.61
C GLU A 138 -16.21 -5.54 -11.41
N TRP A 139 -15.05 -4.89 -11.31
CA TRP A 139 -13.84 -5.30 -12.02
C TRP A 139 -13.38 -6.72 -11.65
N TYR A 140 -13.40 -7.11 -10.38
CA TYR A 140 -13.06 -8.48 -9.98
C TYR A 140 -14.05 -9.50 -10.58
N LYS A 141 -15.35 -9.17 -10.55
CA LYS A 141 -16.42 -10.01 -11.13
C LYS A 141 -16.32 -10.12 -12.67
N GLU A 142 -16.03 -9.03 -13.36
CA GLU A 142 -15.84 -8.99 -14.82
C GLU A 142 -14.63 -9.81 -15.29
N ASN A 143 -13.62 -9.96 -14.43
CA ASN A 143 -12.43 -10.78 -14.68
C ASN A 143 -12.54 -12.22 -14.12
N GLY A 144 -13.74 -12.65 -13.70
CA GLY A 144 -13.99 -14.02 -13.24
C GLY A 144 -13.35 -14.39 -11.90
N ILE A 145 -13.02 -13.40 -11.06
CA ILE A 145 -12.35 -13.58 -9.76
C ILE A 145 -13.40 -13.68 -8.64
N GLU A 146 -13.36 -14.77 -7.87
CA GLU A 146 -14.13 -14.88 -6.62
C GLU A 146 -13.41 -14.06 -5.53
N VAL A 147 -14.14 -13.20 -4.81
CA VAL A 147 -13.61 -12.55 -3.60
C VAL A 147 -14.54 -12.88 -2.44
N LEU A 148 -14.02 -13.63 -1.47
CA LEU A 148 -14.70 -13.94 -0.21
C LEU A 148 -14.37 -12.82 0.78
N TYR A 149 -15.37 -12.00 1.09
CA TYR A 149 -15.28 -10.91 2.06
C TYR A 149 -15.65 -11.39 3.46
N GLU A 150 -15.08 -10.73 4.48
CA GLU A 150 -15.38 -10.96 5.91
C GLU A 150 -15.19 -12.41 6.42
N ASP A 151 -14.50 -13.27 5.67
CA ASP A 151 -14.34 -14.68 5.98
C ASP A 151 -12.85 -15.10 6.04
N PRO A 152 -12.11 -14.67 7.08
CA PRO A 152 -10.68 -14.97 7.22
C PRO A 152 -10.38 -16.47 7.28
N VAL A 153 -9.22 -16.86 6.75
CA VAL A 153 -8.66 -18.21 6.94
C VAL A 153 -8.28 -18.41 8.41
N VAL A 154 -8.80 -19.47 9.03
CA VAL A 154 -8.56 -19.82 10.44
C VAL A 154 -7.78 -21.12 10.62
N ALA A 155 -7.67 -21.97 9.59
CA ALA A 155 -6.77 -23.11 9.57
C ALA A 155 -6.24 -23.41 8.17
N PHE A 156 -5.09 -24.07 8.11
CA PHE A 156 -4.31 -24.36 6.91
C PHE A 156 -3.70 -25.77 7.02
N ASP A 157 -3.77 -26.55 5.94
CA ASP A 157 -3.03 -27.81 5.79
C ASP A 157 -2.31 -27.81 4.42
N GLY A 158 -1.00 -27.62 4.48
CA GLY A 158 -0.10 -27.62 3.31
C GLY A 158 0.21 -28.99 2.72
N LYS A 159 -0.25 -30.11 3.34
CA LYS A 159 -0.13 -31.46 2.78
C LYS A 159 -1.35 -31.83 1.93
N THR A 160 -2.55 -31.44 2.37
CA THR A 160 -3.79 -31.67 1.63
C THR A 160 -4.18 -30.51 0.70
N HIS A 161 -3.36 -29.44 0.68
CA HIS A 161 -3.59 -28.21 -0.08
C HIS A 161 -4.97 -27.59 0.22
N THR A 162 -5.28 -27.46 1.50
CA THR A 162 -6.59 -26.97 1.98
C THR A 162 -6.46 -25.79 2.94
N LEU A 163 -7.40 -24.86 2.81
CA LEU A 163 -7.70 -23.80 3.78
C LEU A 163 -9.06 -24.05 4.40
N LYS A 164 -9.24 -23.68 5.67
CA LYS A 164 -10.56 -23.54 6.29
C LYS A 164 -10.78 -22.08 6.69
N THR A 165 -11.92 -21.52 6.30
CA THR A 165 -12.31 -20.16 6.65
C THR A 165 -13.17 -20.12 7.93
N SER A 166 -13.41 -18.92 8.45
CA SER A 166 -14.17 -18.70 9.69
C SER A 166 -15.63 -19.15 9.61
N SER A 167 -16.26 -19.03 8.44
CA SER A 167 -17.61 -19.55 8.15
C SER A 167 -17.67 -21.08 8.13
N GLY A 168 -16.51 -21.73 8.03
CA GLY A 168 -16.37 -23.17 7.91
C GLY A 168 -16.15 -23.69 6.48
N LYS A 169 -16.19 -22.82 5.45
CA LYS A 169 -15.89 -23.18 4.05
C LYS A 169 -14.50 -23.83 3.96
N ILE A 170 -14.36 -24.86 3.13
CA ILE A 170 -13.08 -25.55 2.91
C ILE A 170 -12.65 -25.31 1.46
N LEU A 171 -11.55 -24.58 1.26
CA LEU A 171 -11.04 -24.28 -0.07
C LEU A 171 -9.85 -25.18 -0.39
N LYS A 172 -9.85 -25.79 -1.60
CA LYS A 172 -8.68 -26.47 -2.15
C LYS A 172 -7.98 -25.59 -3.17
N TYR A 173 -6.65 -25.59 -3.17
CA TYR A 173 -5.85 -24.75 -4.08
C TYR A 173 -4.82 -25.56 -4.88
N GLY A 174 -4.58 -25.15 -6.13
CA GLY A 174 -3.40 -25.58 -6.90
C GLY A 174 -2.13 -24.88 -6.39
N SER A 175 -2.18 -23.56 -6.24
CA SER A 175 -1.14 -22.74 -5.59
C SER A 175 -1.75 -21.69 -4.66
N LEU A 176 -1.02 -21.37 -3.59
CA LEU A 176 -1.42 -20.48 -2.51
C LEU A 176 -0.47 -19.28 -2.42
N ILE A 177 -1.02 -18.07 -2.40
CA ILE A 177 -0.26 -16.82 -2.19
C ILE A 177 -0.72 -16.18 -0.88
N ILE A 178 0.17 -16.13 0.10
CA ILE A 178 -0.11 -15.56 1.43
C ILE A 178 0.25 -14.06 1.40
N SER A 179 -0.77 -13.21 1.52
CA SER A 179 -0.65 -11.75 1.43
C SER A 179 -1.33 -11.02 2.61
N THR A 180 -1.43 -11.73 3.74
CA THR A 180 -2.02 -11.27 5.01
C THR A 180 -1.41 -9.98 5.54
N GLY A 181 -0.14 -9.71 5.20
CA GLY A 181 0.56 -8.47 5.55
C GLY A 181 0.81 -8.33 7.05
N CYS A 182 0.65 -7.12 7.58
CA CYS A 182 0.73 -6.83 9.01
C CYS A 182 -0.62 -6.42 9.65
N GLU A 183 -0.67 -6.51 10.98
CA GLU A 183 -1.62 -5.84 11.87
C GLU A 183 -0.94 -4.67 12.61
N ALA A 184 -1.71 -3.74 13.19
CA ALA A 184 -1.16 -2.72 14.08
C ALA A 184 -0.82 -3.29 15.47
N SER A 185 0.29 -2.88 16.06
CA SER A 185 0.66 -3.23 17.43
C SER A 185 -0.32 -2.59 18.43
N ARG A 186 -0.96 -3.41 19.28
CA ARG A 186 -1.98 -2.96 20.24
C ARG A 186 -1.45 -2.86 21.68
N LEU A 187 -1.89 -1.85 22.42
CA LEU A 187 -1.66 -1.74 23.87
C LEU A 187 -2.46 -2.84 24.60
N PRO A 188 -1.95 -3.44 25.68
CA PRO A 188 -2.72 -4.39 26.49
C PRO A 188 -4.02 -3.78 27.05
N ALA A 189 -5.10 -4.55 27.04
CA ALA A 189 -6.39 -4.14 27.62
C ALA A 189 -6.26 -3.74 29.12
N LYS A 190 -5.36 -4.40 29.86
CA LYS A 190 -5.06 -4.09 31.28
C LYS A 190 -4.48 -2.68 31.52
N ILE A 191 -4.03 -1.97 30.48
CA ILE A 191 -3.56 -0.58 30.55
C ILE A 191 -4.48 0.37 29.76
N GLY A 192 -5.75 -0.02 29.56
CA GLY A 192 -6.75 0.78 28.85
C GLY A 192 -6.66 0.71 27.32
N GLY A 193 -5.84 -0.18 26.76
CA GLY A 193 -5.62 -0.30 25.30
C GLY A 193 -6.83 -0.67 24.44
N ASN A 194 -7.99 -0.92 25.06
CA ASN A 194 -9.28 -1.22 24.45
C ASN A 194 -10.42 -0.28 24.92
N LEU A 195 -10.11 0.83 25.61
CA LEU A 195 -11.12 1.79 26.04
C LEU A 195 -11.83 2.45 24.83
N PRO A 196 -13.14 2.72 24.90
CA PRO A 196 -13.83 3.52 23.88
C PRO A 196 -13.17 4.90 23.70
N GLY A 197 -12.81 5.22 22.45
CA GLY A 197 -12.01 6.41 22.12
C GLY A 197 -10.50 6.14 22.00
N VAL A 198 -10.03 4.91 22.25
CA VAL A 198 -8.69 4.46 21.85
C VAL A 198 -8.76 3.82 20.48
N HIS A 199 -8.05 4.40 19.52
CA HIS A 199 -8.04 4.02 18.11
C HIS A 199 -6.67 3.48 17.69
N TYR A 200 -6.73 2.60 16.69
CA TYR A 200 -5.59 2.09 15.93
C TYR A 200 -5.89 2.39 14.45
N ILE A 201 -4.92 2.22 13.54
CA ILE A 201 -5.20 2.36 12.11
C ILE A 201 -4.41 1.41 11.23
N ARG A 202 -5.12 0.44 10.64
CA ARG A 202 -4.59 -0.51 9.66
C ARG A 202 -5.57 -0.85 8.53
N ASP A 203 -6.87 -0.88 8.80
CA ASP A 203 -7.91 -1.13 7.80
C ASP A 203 -8.98 -0.03 7.73
N VAL A 204 -9.97 -0.20 6.84
CA VAL A 204 -10.99 0.82 6.58
C VAL A 204 -11.94 1.00 7.77
N ALA A 205 -12.22 -0.06 8.53
CA ALA A 205 -13.06 0.00 9.72
C ALA A 205 -12.38 0.76 10.87
N ASP A 206 -11.08 0.53 11.08
CA ASP A 206 -10.26 1.38 11.96
C ASP A 206 -10.35 2.86 11.53
N ALA A 207 -10.23 3.15 10.23
CA ALA A 207 -10.19 4.51 9.70
C ALA A 207 -11.55 5.24 9.79
N ASP A 208 -12.66 4.57 9.47
CA ASP A 208 -14.02 5.12 9.63
C ASP A 208 -14.35 5.37 11.12
N SER A 209 -13.93 4.46 12.00
CA SER A 209 -14.03 4.63 13.45
C SER A 209 -13.26 5.86 13.92
N LEU A 210 -12.01 6.04 13.45
CA LEU A 210 -11.21 7.23 13.78
C LEU A 210 -11.84 8.52 13.24
N VAL A 211 -12.28 8.57 11.97
CA VAL A 211 -12.97 9.76 11.42
C VAL A 211 -14.22 10.13 12.23
N SER A 212 -14.99 9.14 12.69
CA SER A 212 -16.16 9.36 13.55
C SER A 212 -15.79 9.92 14.93
N SER A 213 -14.57 9.69 15.42
CA SER A 213 -14.06 10.28 16.67
C SER A 213 -13.45 11.66 16.45
N LEU A 214 -12.64 11.86 15.39
CA LEU A 214 -12.04 13.16 15.04
C LEU A 214 -13.11 14.27 14.89
N GLY A 215 -14.28 13.95 14.30
CA GLY A 215 -15.40 14.89 14.18
C GLY A 215 -16.16 15.21 15.47
N LYS A 216 -15.70 14.72 16.64
CA LYS A 216 -16.31 14.93 17.97
C LYS A 216 -15.29 15.28 19.06
N ALA A 217 -14.02 14.97 18.82
CA ALA A 217 -12.90 15.14 19.73
C ALA A 217 -12.64 16.62 20.08
N LYS A 218 -11.88 16.84 21.15
CA LYS A 218 -11.32 18.15 21.51
C LYS A 218 -9.84 18.05 21.84
N LYS A 219 -9.46 17.01 22.61
CA LYS A 219 -8.09 16.70 23.01
C LYS A 219 -7.67 15.33 22.51
N ILE A 220 -6.63 15.31 21.68
CA ILE A 220 -6.03 14.12 21.08
C ILE A 220 -4.65 13.86 21.68
N VAL A 221 -4.42 12.61 22.08
CA VAL A 221 -3.07 12.07 22.31
C VAL A 221 -2.73 11.04 21.23
N VAL A 222 -1.57 11.20 20.60
CA VAL A 222 -0.99 10.26 19.63
C VAL A 222 0.23 9.59 20.26
N ILE A 223 0.20 8.27 20.36
CA ILE A 223 1.25 7.48 21.02
C ILE A 223 2.17 6.89 19.94
N GLY A 224 3.42 7.40 19.88
CA GLY A 224 4.49 6.95 18.98
C GLY A 224 4.89 7.99 17.93
N GLY A 225 6.16 8.42 17.96
CA GLY A 225 6.76 9.40 17.04
C GLY A 225 7.12 8.86 15.65
N GLY A 226 6.39 7.83 15.19
CA GLY A 226 6.58 7.18 13.89
C GLY A 226 5.66 7.76 12.81
N TYR A 227 5.82 7.27 11.56
CA TYR A 227 5.08 7.74 10.39
C TYR A 227 3.56 7.84 10.60
N ILE A 228 2.96 6.80 11.16
CA ILE A 228 1.50 6.73 11.38
C ILE A 228 1.07 7.80 12.39
N GLY A 229 1.83 8.00 13.46
CA GLY A 229 1.56 9.04 14.45
C GLY A 229 1.69 10.45 13.86
N MET A 230 2.75 10.71 13.09
CA MET A 230 2.94 11.98 12.37
C MET A 230 1.80 12.26 11.37
N GLU A 231 1.45 11.29 10.53
CA GLU A 231 0.38 11.46 9.52
C GLU A 231 -1.00 11.68 10.17
N VAL A 232 -1.32 10.95 11.25
CA VAL A 232 -2.56 11.15 12.01
C VAL A 232 -2.57 12.52 12.70
N ALA A 233 -1.48 12.95 13.33
CA ALA A 233 -1.40 14.26 13.96
C ALA A 233 -1.53 15.40 12.94
N ALA A 234 -0.87 15.28 11.77
CA ALA A 234 -1.03 16.23 10.68
C ALA A 234 -2.46 16.22 10.11
N ALA A 235 -3.17 15.10 10.12
CA ALA A 235 -4.60 15.07 9.80
C ALA A 235 -5.44 15.76 10.90
N ALA A 236 -5.12 15.58 12.19
CA ALA A 236 -5.81 16.20 13.32
C ALA A 236 -5.68 17.74 13.35
N CYS A 237 -4.53 18.29 12.94
CA CYS A 237 -4.39 19.73 12.64
C CYS A 237 -5.42 20.19 11.60
N GLY A 238 -5.74 19.35 10.63
CA GLY A 238 -6.79 19.59 9.64
C GLY A 238 -8.19 19.79 10.25
N TRP A 239 -8.48 19.20 11.41
CA TRP A 239 -9.72 19.37 12.18
C TRP A 239 -9.66 20.50 13.23
N ASN A 240 -8.50 21.14 13.41
CA ASN A 240 -8.21 22.14 14.45
C ASN A 240 -8.30 21.60 15.89
N LEU A 241 -7.82 20.38 16.14
CA LEU A 241 -7.91 19.69 17.43
C LEU A 241 -6.65 19.87 18.29
N ASP A 242 -6.79 20.00 19.61
CA ASP A 242 -5.66 20.09 20.54
C ASP A 242 -4.91 18.75 20.56
N THR A 243 -3.75 18.69 19.92
CA THR A 243 -3.06 17.45 19.56
C THR A 243 -1.70 17.37 20.23
N THR A 244 -1.47 16.31 21.01
CA THR A 244 -0.19 16.01 21.66
C THR A 244 0.36 14.68 21.16
N ILE A 245 1.62 14.64 20.73
CA ILE A 245 2.33 13.39 20.40
C ILE A 245 3.27 13.01 21.54
N ILE A 246 3.20 11.75 21.98
CA ILE A 246 3.97 11.21 23.11
C ILE A 246 4.82 10.04 22.62
N PHE A 247 6.14 10.04 22.89
CA PHE A 247 7.04 8.95 22.50
C PHE A 247 8.33 8.87 23.35
N PRO A 248 8.94 7.67 23.46
CA PRO A 248 10.11 7.43 24.32
C PRO A 248 11.45 7.91 23.75
N GLU A 249 11.54 8.20 22.45
CA GLU A 249 12.80 8.62 21.82
C GLU A 249 13.07 10.14 21.93
N ASP A 250 14.32 10.56 21.71
CA ASP A 250 14.74 11.97 21.80
C ASP A 250 14.12 12.87 20.71
N HIS A 251 13.73 12.28 19.57
CA HIS A 251 13.12 12.98 18.44
C HIS A 251 12.26 12.06 17.58
N ILE A 252 11.34 12.65 16.81
CA ILE A 252 10.52 11.92 15.84
C ILE A 252 11.36 11.19 14.78
N MET A 253 10.80 10.11 14.24
CA MET A 253 11.41 9.28 13.18
C MET A 253 12.87 8.84 13.43
N PRO A 254 13.23 8.34 14.64
CA PRO A 254 14.62 8.14 15.07
C PRO A 254 15.39 7.08 14.26
N ARG A 255 14.69 6.24 13.50
CA ARG A 255 15.31 5.24 12.61
C ARG A 255 15.82 5.82 11.28
N LEU A 256 15.44 7.06 10.93
CA LEU A 256 15.57 7.58 9.56
C LEU A 256 15.90 9.09 9.51
N PHE A 257 15.30 9.93 10.34
CA PHE A 257 15.64 11.35 10.37
C PHE A 257 16.92 11.57 11.18
N THR A 258 17.77 12.51 10.75
CA THR A 258 18.82 13.07 11.62
C THR A 258 18.17 13.88 12.75
N PRO A 259 18.83 14.11 13.89
CA PRO A 259 18.32 15.03 14.90
C PRO A 259 18.05 16.45 14.37
N SER A 260 18.84 16.91 13.38
CA SER A 260 18.64 18.20 12.70
C SER A 260 17.35 18.21 11.86
N LEU A 261 17.17 17.18 11.02
CA LEU A 261 15.97 17.02 10.19
C LEU A 261 14.72 16.82 11.05
N ALA A 262 14.79 15.99 12.09
CA ALA A 262 13.70 15.75 13.02
C ALA A 262 13.28 17.03 13.75
N LYS A 263 14.24 17.82 14.26
CA LYS A 263 13.96 19.13 14.86
C LYS A 263 13.18 20.04 13.91
N LYS A 264 13.58 20.13 12.64
CA LYS A 264 12.90 20.96 11.62
C LYS A 264 11.43 20.52 11.39
N TYR A 265 11.17 19.22 11.43
CA TYR A 265 9.80 18.70 11.40
C TYR A 265 9.03 18.94 12.71
N GLU A 266 9.66 18.81 13.88
CA GLU A 266 9.02 19.12 15.17
C GLU A 266 8.62 20.60 15.25
N GLU A 267 9.48 21.52 14.82
CA GLU A 267 9.21 22.96 14.74
C GLU A 267 8.01 23.27 13.82
N LEU A 268 7.90 22.61 12.66
CA LEU A 268 6.73 22.74 11.77
C LEU A 268 5.44 22.22 12.40
N TYR A 269 5.50 21.08 13.11
CA TYR A 269 4.34 20.51 13.79
C TYR A 269 3.88 21.43 14.94
N GLN A 270 4.82 22.02 15.68
CA GLN A 270 4.55 23.03 16.71
C GLN A 270 3.93 24.31 16.13
N GLN A 271 4.39 24.77 14.95
CA GLN A 271 3.76 25.89 14.22
C GLN A 271 2.31 25.58 13.79
N ASN A 272 1.96 24.29 13.62
CA ASN A 272 0.59 23.82 13.37
C ASN A 272 -0.16 23.43 14.66
N GLY A 273 0.32 23.87 15.84
CA GLY A 273 -0.33 23.70 17.13
C GLY A 273 -0.08 22.36 17.84
N VAL A 274 0.76 21.49 17.29
CA VAL A 274 1.03 20.16 17.88
C VAL A 274 2.01 20.25 19.03
N LYS A 275 1.65 19.65 20.16
CA LYS A 275 2.49 19.52 21.35
C LYS A 275 3.30 18.22 21.27
N PHE A 276 4.50 18.22 21.87
CA PHE A 276 5.38 17.06 21.92
C PHE A 276 5.79 16.74 23.36
N ILE A 277 5.68 15.46 23.74
CA ILE A 277 6.25 14.92 24.98
C ILE A 277 7.20 13.80 24.57
N LYS A 278 8.50 14.07 24.68
CA LYS A 278 9.60 13.23 24.20
C LYS A 278 10.33 12.58 25.39
N GLY A 279 10.99 11.45 25.18
CA GLY A 279 11.60 10.70 26.28
C GLY A 279 10.60 10.05 27.24
N ALA A 280 9.33 9.87 26.84
CA ALA A 280 8.25 9.47 27.73
C ALA A 280 7.54 8.17 27.31
N LEU A 281 7.15 7.37 28.31
CA LEU A 281 6.40 6.13 28.17
C LEU A 281 5.01 6.24 28.84
N ILE A 282 4.06 5.47 28.32
CA ILE A 282 2.67 5.40 28.81
C ILE A 282 2.57 4.24 29.80
N ASP A 283 2.24 4.52 31.07
CA ASP A 283 1.86 3.48 32.04
C ASP A 283 0.48 2.92 31.67
N LYS A 284 -0.50 3.81 31.53
CA LYS A 284 -1.91 3.45 31.28
C LYS A 284 -2.71 4.55 30.62
N LEU A 285 -3.83 4.16 30.03
CA LEU A 285 -4.94 5.03 29.66
C LEU A 285 -6.05 4.87 30.70
N GLU A 286 -6.58 5.98 31.21
CA GLU A 286 -7.65 5.97 32.22
C GLU A 286 -9.01 6.28 31.58
N ALA A 287 -10.06 5.78 32.23
CA ALA A 287 -11.44 5.95 31.80
C ALA A 287 -12.14 7.07 32.59
N GLY A 288 -12.89 7.91 31.88
CA GLY A 288 -13.80 8.89 32.46
C GLY A 288 -15.07 8.25 33.03
N SER A 289 -15.94 9.08 33.59
CA SER A 289 -17.22 8.66 34.19
C SER A 289 -18.23 8.08 33.20
N ASP A 290 -18.02 8.26 31.89
CA ASP A 290 -18.78 7.64 30.80
C ASP A 290 -18.13 6.34 30.27
N GLY A 291 -17.02 5.91 30.87
CA GLY A 291 -16.26 4.72 30.46
C GLY A 291 -15.42 4.89 29.20
N ARG A 292 -15.36 6.09 28.60
CA ARG A 292 -14.44 6.41 27.49
C ARG A 292 -13.06 6.76 28.04
N VAL A 293 -12.03 6.77 27.19
CA VAL A 293 -10.72 7.32 27.56
C VAL A 293 -10.84 8.81 27.92
N SER A 294 -10.22 9.21 29.03
CA SER A 294 -10.17 10.60 29.52
C SER A 294 -8.75 11.16 29.61
N SER A 295 -7.75 10.29 29.75
CA SER A 295 -6.37 10.67 30.01
C SER A 295 -5.39 9.55 29.66
N ALA A 296 -4.17 9.95 29.29
CA ALA A 296 -2.99 9.11 29.31
C ALA A 296 -2.14 9.45 30.54
N VAL A 297 -1.72 8.44 31.30
CA VAL A 297 -0.81 8.56 32.45
C VAL A 297 0.55 8.03 32.03
N LEU A 298 1.60 8.79 32.31
CA LEU A 298 2.97 8.48 31.93
C LEU A 298 3.70 7.78 33.09
N GLU A 299 4.81 7.11 32.80
CA GLU A 299 5.60 6.37 33.83
C GLU A 299 6.20 7.28 34.92
N ASP A 300 6.30 8.60 34.68
CA ASP A 300 6.70 9.60 35.69
C ASP A 300 5.53 10.08 36.58
N GLY A 301 4.32 9.57 36.36
CA GLY A 301 3.10 9.96 37.06
C GLY A 301 2.41 11.22 36.53
N SER A 302 2.94 11.85 35.48
CA SER A 302 2.25 12.97 34.82
C SER A 302 1.03 12.49 34.01
N VAL A 303 0.07 13.38 33.82
CA VAL A 303 -1.25 13.05 33.23
C VAL A 303 -1.57 14.02 32.09
N VAL A 304 -1.95 13.47 30.94
CA VAL A 304 -2.30 14.21 29.72
C VAL A 304 -3.77 13.92 29.38
N GLU A 305 -4.64 14.91 29.52
CA GLU A 305 -6.08 14.78 29.21
C GLU A 305 -6.30 14.52 27.71
N ALA A 306 -7.10 13.51 27.37
CA ALA A 306 -7.44 13.12 26.00
C ALA A 306 -8.80 12.42 25.94
N ASP A 307 -9.73 12.94 25.13
CA ASP A 307 -11.03 12.30 24.85
C ASP A 307 -10.95 11.29 23.68
N THR A 308 -9.84 11.33 22.95
CA THR A 308 -9.50 10.48 21.81
C THR A 308 -8.00 10.18 21.84
N VAL A 309 -7.61 8.91 21.77
CA VAL A 309 -6.21 8.45 21.73
C VAL A 309 -5.98 7.67 20.45
N ILE A 310 -4.87 7.89 19.76
CA ILE A 310 -4.46 7.07 18.60
C ILE A 310 -3.10 6.42 18.89
N VAL A 311 -3.01 5.11 18.71
CA VAL A 311 -1.79 4.33 18.95
C VAL A 311 -1.09 4.01 17.62
N GLY A 312 0.15 4.47 17.48
CA GLY A 312 0.99 4.33 16.28
C GLY A 312 2.31 3.57 16.51
N ILE A 313 2.37 2.69 17.52
CA ILE A 313 3.60 2.01 18.01
C ILE A 313 4.14 0.87 17.11
N GLY A 314 3.94 0.99 15.80
CA GLY A 314 4.39 0.02 14.79
C GLY A 314 3.39 -1.10 14.48
N ALA A 315 3.89 -2.14 13.81
CA ALA A 315 3.08 -3.22 13.23
C ALA A 315 3.75 -4.60 13.42
N ARG A 316 2.96 -5.68 13.24
CA ARG A 316 3.41 -7.08 13.35
C ARG A 316 2.94 -7.90 12.14
N PRO A 317 3.77 -8.77 11.53
CA PRO A 317 3.34 -9.62 10.42
C PRO A 317 2.32 -10.66 10.87
N VAL A 318 1.23 -10.80 10.11
CA VAL A 318 0.14 -11.75 10.36
C VAL A 318 0.53 -13.10 9.75
N ILE A 319 1.31 -13.87 10.49
CA ILE A 319 1.84 -15.17 10.07
C ILE A 319 0.83 -16.32 10.22
N GLY A 320 -0.12 -16.23 11.16
CA GLY A 320 -1.09 -17.28 11.41
C GLY A 320 -2.19 -17.37 10.34
N PRO A 321 -2.71 -18.57 10.01
CA PRO A 321 -2.35 -19.90 10.53
C PRO A 321 -1.23 -20.59 9.71
N PHE A 322 -0.30 -19.84 9.12
CA PHE A 322 0.68 -20.33 8.15
C PHE A 322 2.08 -20.57 8.73
N GLU A 323 2.26 -20.60 10.05
CA GLU A 323 3.58 -20.76 10.70
C GLU A 323 4.34 -22.01 10.19
N ALA A 324 3.62 -23.05 9.81
CA ALA A 324 4.16 -24.30 9.26
C ALA A 324 4.85 -24.16 7.90
N VAL A 325 4.70 -23.05 7.17
CA VAL A 325 5.39 -22.84 5.87
C VAL A 325 6.83 -22.31 6.01
N GLY A 326 7.21 -21.92 7.24
CA GLY A 326 8.51 -21.34 7.59
C GLY A 326 8.41 -19.87 7.98
N VAL A 327 8.95 -19.51 9.14
CA VAL A 327 8.91 -18.14 9.70
C VAL A 327 10.33 -17.68 10.02
N ASN A 328 10.76 -16.53 9.48
CA ASN A 328 12.09 -16.01 9.75
C ASN A 328 12.16 -15.40 11.16
N THR A 329 12.95 -16.02 12.04
CA THR A 329 13.08 -15.61 13.45
C THR A 329 13.89 -14.33 13.67
N LYS A 330 14.58 -13.80 12.65
CA LYS A 330 15.44 -12.60 12.75
C LYS A 330 14.74 -11.30 12.35
N VAL A 331 13.88 -11.34 11.32
CA VAL A 331 13.13 -10.16 10.83
C VAL A 331 11.60 -10.28 10.97
N GLY A 332 11.12 -11.43 11.46
CA GLY A 332 9.71 -11.81 11.51
C GLY A 332 9.14 -12.08 10.13
N GLY A 333 7.92 -12.64 10.09
CA GLY A 333 7.23 -12.92 8.83
C GLY A 333 7.59 -14.27 8.20
N ILE A 334 6.89 -14.62 7.13
CA ILE A 334 7.04 -15.88 6.41
C ILE A 334 8.33 -15.86 5.59
N GLU A 335 9.18 -16.87 5.74
CA GLU A 335 10.44 -16.96 5.00
C GLU A 335 10.21 -17.42 3.56
N VAL A 336 10.80 -16.69 2.61
CA VAL A 336 10.71 -16.98 1.17
C VAL A 336 12.03 -16.80 0.43
N ASP A 337 12.17 -17.50 -0.69
CA ASP A 337 13.28 -17.33 -1.63
C ASP A 337 13.19 -16.02 -2.44
N SER A 338 14.16 -15.81 -3.34
CA SER A 338 14.20 -14.63 -4.24
C SER A 338 13.11 -14.58 -5.32
N LEU A 339 12.19 -15.57 -5.33
CA LEU A 339 11.03 -15.70 -6.21
C LEU A 339 9.71 -15.79 -5.41
N PHE A 340 9.75 -15.41 -4.12
CA PHE A 340 8.64 -15.43 -3.16
C PHE A 340 8.07 -16.82 -2.80
N ARG A 341 8.80 -17.90 -3.08
CA ARG A 341 8.41 -19.28 -2.73
C ARG A 341 8.78 -19.60 -1.28
N THR A 342 7.86 -20.20 -0.54
CA THR A 342 8.11 -20.69 0.83
C THR A 342 8.86 -22.03 0.81
N SER A 343 9.10 -22.64 1.98
CA SER A 343 9.67 -23.99 2.07
C SER A 343 8.74 -25.10 1.56
N ILE A 344 7.44 -24.82 1.37
CA ILE A 344 6.45 -25.79 0.88
C ILE A 344 6.14 -25.52 -0.61
N PRO A 345 6.30 -26.51 -1.52
CA PRO A 345 5.99 -26.36 -2.94
C PRO A 345 4.56 -25.87 -3.21
N GLY A 346 4.42 -24.95 -4.18
CA GLY A 346 3.13 -24.34 -4.53
C GLY A 346 2.62 -23.27 -3.55
N ILE A 347 3.38 -22.95 -2.49
CA ILE A 347 3.01 -21.93 -1.50
C ILE A 347 4.02 -20.78 -1.52
N PHE A 348 3.50 -19.56 -1.59
CA PHE A 348 4.22 -18.31 -1.75
C PHE A 348 3.78 -17.29 -0.69
N ALA A 349 4.58 -16.26 -0.43
CA ALA A 349 4.17 -15.13 0.44
C ALA A 349 4.67 -13.78 -0.09
N ILE A 350 3.86 -12.72 0.00
CA ILE A 350 4.13 -11.39 -0.62
C ILE A 350 3.71 -10.21 0.26
N GLY A 351 4.34 -9.05 0.04
CA GLY A 351 4.07 -7.82 0.81
C GLY A 351 4.58 -7.88 2.24
N ASP A 352 4.00 -7.08 3.14
CA ASP A 352 4.51 -6.82 4.51
C ASP A 352 4.77 -8.07 5.39
N VAL A 353 4.21 -9.23 5.03
CA VAL A 353 4.39 -10.52 5.73
C VAL A 353 5.64 -11.29 5.28
N ALA A 354 6.18 -11.00 4.09
CA ALA A 354 7.26 -11.79 3.48
C ALA A 354 8.65 -11.35 3.95
N ALA A 355 9.41 -12.29 4.53
CA ALA A 355 10.84 -12.17 4.79
C ALA A 355 11.63 -12.73 3.60
N PHE A 356 12.25 -11.85 2.82
CA PHE A 356 12.89 -12.18 1.53
C PHE A 356 14.37 -11.76 1.51
N PRO A 357 15.21 -12.38 0.64
CA PRO A 357 16.60 -11.99 0.47
C PRO A 357 16.71 -10.66 -0.28
N LEU A 358 17.18 -9.61 0.41
CA LEU A 358 17.46 -8.31 -0.16
C LEU A 358 18.85 -8.32 -0.82
N LYS A 359 18.88 -8.76 -2.08
CA LYS A 359 20.09 -8.93 -2.92
C LYS A 359 21.12 -7.80 -2.80
N MET A 360 20.67 -6.54 -2.76
CA MET A 360 21.55 -5.36 -2.70
C MET A 360 22.45 -5.29 -1.44
N TYR A 361 22.02 -5.91 -0.34
CA TYR A 361 22.73 -5.91 0.94
C TYR A 361 23.00 -7.34 1.47
N ASP A 362 22.88 -8.34 0.58
CA ASP A 362 23.05 -9.78 0.83
C ASP A 362 22.50 -10.27 2.20
N ARG A 363 21.26 -9.88 2.51
CA ARG A 363 20.63 -10.18 3.81
C ARG A 363 19.14 -10.42 3.69
N MET A 364 18.60 -11.25 4.58
CA MET A 364 17.15 -11.33 4.77
C MET A 364 16.61 -9.99 5.28
N THR A 365 15.43 -9.62 4.79
CA THR A 365 14.70 -8.43 5.24
C THR A 365 13.20 -8.67 5.14
N ARG A 366 12.43 -7.87 5.87
CA ARG A 366 10.99 -7.66 5.64
C ARG A 366 10.79 -6.18 5.32
N VAL A 367 9.81 -5.82 4.49
CA VAL A 367 9.57 -4.42 4.08
C VAL A 367 8.08 -4.09 4.14
N GLU A 368 7.72 -3.20 5.07
CA GLU A 368 6.37 -2.68 5.27
C GLU A 368 6.12 -1.45 4.37
N HIS A 369 6.12 -1.63 3.05
CA HIS A 369 6.00 -0.52 2.11
C HIS A 369 5.12 -0.84 0.90
N VAL A 370 4.35 0.16 0.47
CA VAL A 370 3.37 0.03 -0.62
C VAL A 370 4.02 -0.38 -1.96
N ASP A 371 5.19 0.17 -2.27
CA ASP A 371 5.93 -0.18 -3.49
C ASP A 371 6.49 -1.62 -3.44
N HIS A 372 6.91 -2.08 -2.25
CA HIS A 372 7.27 -3.49 -2.06
C HIS A 372 6.06 -4.39 -2.31
N ALA A 373 4.91 -4.10 -1.70
CA ALA A 373 3.68 -4.87 -1.88
C ALA A 373 3.23 -4.97 -3.36
N ARG A 374 3.37 -3.87 -4.14
CA ARG A 374 3.10 -3.87 -5.59
C ARG A 374 4.08 -4.75 -6.36
N LYS A 375 5.39 -4.55 -6.14
CA LYS A 375 6.46 -5.23 -6.90
C LYS A 375 6.60 -6.72 -6.53
N SER A 376 6.43 -7.08 -5.26
CA SER A 376 6.44 -8.48 -4.82
C SER A 376 5.27 -9.27 -5.41
N ALA A 377 4.09 -8.64 -5.49
CA ALA A 377 2.89 -9.26 -6.03
C ALA A 377 3.05 -9.58 -7.52
N HIS A 378 3.45 -8.60 -8.32
CA HIS A 378 3.76 -8.77 -9.74
C HIS A 378 4.86 -9.84 -9.95
N HIS A 379 5.99 -9.72 -9.25
CA HIS A 379 7.12 -10.64 -9.37
C HIS A 379 6.80 -12.09 -8.98
N CYS A 380 6.00 -12.28 -7.93
CA CYS A 380 5.55 -13.61 -7.49
C CYS A 380 4.65 -14.29 -8.53
N VAL A 381 3.74 -13.53 -9.16
CA VAL A 381 2.84 -14.09 -10.19
C VAL A 381 3.62 -14.39 -11.48
N GLU A 382 4.54 -13.51 -11.89
CA GLU A 382 5.51 -13.78 -12.97
C GLU A 382 6.34 -15.06 -12.70
N ALA A 383 6.82 -15.26 -11.47
CA ALA A 383 7.63 -16.42 -11.05
C ALA A 383 6.83 -17.71 -10.75
N LEU A 384 5.50 -17.63 -10.76
CA LEU A 384 4.56 -18.74 -10.70
C LEU A 384 4.11 -19.16 -12.11
N LEU A 385 3.83 -18.19 -12.98
CA LEU A 385 3.30 -18.41 -14.32
C LEU A 385 4.37 -18.63 -15.40
N THR A 386 5.63 -18.26 -15.16
CA THR A 386 6.72 -18.36 -16.15
C THR A 386 7.94 -19.12 -15.63
N SER A 387 8.70 -19.73 -16.55
CA SER A 387 9.88 -20.56 -16.25
C SER A 387 11.20 -19.80 -16.13
N HIS A 388 11.22 -18.47 -16.35
CA HIS A 388 12.46 -17.71 -16.61
C HIS A 388 12.59 -16.37 -15.85
N THR A 389 11.86 -16.21 -14.73
CA THR A 389 11.98 -15.03 -13.86
C THR A 389 13.35 -14.98 -13.17
N LYS A 390 13.99 -13.80 -13.21
CA LYS A 390 15.25 -13.53 -12.50
C LYS A 390 14.98 -13.32 -10.99
N PRO A 391 15.97 -13.49 -10.10
CA PRO A 391 15.85 -13.14 -8.68
C PRO A 391 15.36 -11.70 -8.45
N TYR A 392 14.50 -11.50 -7.45
CA TYR A 392 13.90 -10.20 -7.10
C TYR A 392 14.96 -9.14 -6.76
N ASP A 393 15.06 -8.10 -7.58
CA ASP A 393 16.03 -7.02 -7.48
C ASP A 393 15.37 -5.72 -6.97
N TYR A 394 15.15 -5.67 -5.65
CA TYR A 394 14.43 -4.60 -4.99
C TYR A 394 15.37 -3.55 -4.36
N LEU A 395 15.11 -2.29 -4.66
CA LEU A 395 15.68 -1.13 -3.99
C LEU A 395 14.65 -0.62 -2.96
N PRO A 396 14.87 -0.76 -1.63
CA PRO A 396 13.96 -0.26 -0.63
C PRO A 396 14.05 1.26 -0.53
N TYR A 397 12.89 1.91 -0.60
CA TYR A 397 12.72 3.32 -0.25
C TYR A 397 11.43 3.47 0.57
N PHE A 398 11.29 4.60 1.24
CA PHE A 398 10.06 5.01 1.90
C PHE A 398 9.66 6.41 1.44
N TYR A 399 8.38 6.76 1.62
CA TYR A 399 7.90 8.14 1.53
C TYR A 399 6.78 8.37 2.55
N SER A 400 6.56 9.64 2.89
CA SER A 400 5.31 10.10 3.53
C SER A 400 4.86 11.39 2.85
N ARG A 401 3.61 11.78 3.13
CA ARG A 401 3.01 13.06 2.71
C ARG A 401 2.14 13.56 3.87
N VAL A 402 2.39 14.79 4.31
CA VAL A 402 1.80 15.38 5.53
C VAL A 402 1.27 16.79 5.26
N PHE A 403 0.26 17.19 6.03
CA PHE A 403 -0.48 18.45 5.89
C PHE A 403 -1.04 18.70 4.47
N GLU A 404 -1.41 17.65 3.72
CA GLU A 404 -1.88 17.80 2.33
C GLU A 404 -3.29 18.42 2.17
N TYR A 405 -3.97 18.78 3.28
CA TYR A 405 -5.36 19.25 3.27
C TYR A 405 -5.54 20.65 2.66
N GLU A 406 -6.79 21.00 2.37
CA GLU A 406 -7.18 22.32 1.87
C GLU A 406 -7.12 23.36 3.00
N GLY A 407 -6.44 24.48 2.76
CA GLY A 407 -6.13 25.48 3.79
C GLY A 407 -4.88 25.18 4.64
N SER A 408 -4.08 24.16 4.31
CA SER A 408 -2.74 23.99 4.89
C SER A 408 -1.78 25.10 4.44
N SER A 409 -0.92 25.58 5.34
CA SER A 409 0.13 26.56 5.05
C SER A 409 1.25 26.00 4.17
N ARG A 410 1.59 24.71 4.34
CA ARG A 410 2.61 24.01 3.55
C ARG A 410 2.30 22.52 3.46
N LYS A 411 2.34 21.97 2.24
CA LYS A 411 2.21 20.52 2.00
C LYS A 411 3.59 19.92 1.83
N ILE A 412 3.92 18.87 2.59
CA ILE A 412 5.27 18.29 2.60
C ILE A 412 5.27 16.82 2.19
N TRP A 413 6.28 16.45 1.42
CA TRP A 413 6.56 15.08 1.00
C TRP A 413 8.07 14.84 0.84
N TRP A 414 8.52 13.61 1.07
CA TRP A 414 9.94 13.25 1.06
C TRP A 414 10.19 11.78 0.71
N GLN A 415 11.46 11.41 0.43
CA GLN A 415 11.93 10.01 0.27
C GLN A 415 13.25 9.75 1.06
N PHE A 416 13.73 8.50 1.20
CA PHE A 416 14.87 8.16 2.10
C PHE A 416 15.67 6.88 1.75
N TYR A 417 16.98 6.87 2.05
CA TYR A 417 17.93 5.72 2.08
C TYR A 417 19.11 5.99 3.11
N VAL A 418 19.83 4.97 3.67
CA VAL A 418 20.60 5.01 4.97
C VAL A 418 22.17 5.07 4.93
N GLY A 419 22.87 5.61 5.97
CA GLY A 419 24.38 5.76 6.08
C GLY A 419 24.91 6.78 7.15
N GLU A 420 25.98 7.55 6.87
CA GLU A 420 26.56 8.72 7.63
C GLU A 420 26.18 10.05 6.92
N THR A 421 25.71 11.10 7.62
CA THR A 421 25.02 12.22 6.94
C THR A 421 25.83 13.50 6.66
N ILE A 422 25.67 14.01 5.44
CA ILE A 422 25.88 15.43 5.07
C ILE A 422 24.50 16.04 4.75
N GLU A 423 24.15 17.17 5.36
CA GLU A 423 22.84 17.83 5.22
C GLU A 423 23.01 19.19 4.53
N VAL A 424 22.19 19.49 3.52
CA VAL A 424 22.31 20.69 2.66
C VAL A 424 20.94 21.33 2.41
N GLY A 425 20.90 22.66 2.44
CA GLY A 425 19.71 23.46 2.17
C GLY A 425 18.95 23.91 3.42
N SER A 426 18.13 24.95 3.25
CA SER A 426 17.17 25.42 4.25
C SER A 426 15.89 24.57 4.21
N PHE A 427 15.28 24.32 5.37
CA PHE A 427 14.08 23.48 5.45
C PHE A 427 12.90 24.03 4.64
N ASP A 428 12.92 25.31 4.31
CA ASP A 428 12.05 25.98 3.34
C ASP A 428 12.97 26.71 2.33
N PRO A 429 12.83 26.57 1.00
CA PRO A 429 11.79 25.83 0.28
C PRO A 429 12.10 24.34 0.01
N LYS A 430 13.35 23.90 0.21
CA LYS A 430 13.82 22.55 -0.18
C LYS A 430 15.05 22.14 0.62
N ILE A 431 15.01 20.95 1.23
CA ILE A 431 16.15 20.36 1.94
C ILE A 431 16.53 18.99 1.36
N ALA A 432 17.83 18.72 1.34
CA ALA A 432 18.36 17.39 1.05
C ALA A 432 19.32 16.91 2.14
N THR A 433 19.41 15.61 2.30
CA THR A 433 20.39 14.97 3.19
C THR A 433 20.97 13.76 2.47
N PHE A 434 22.28 13.59 2.56
CA PHE A 434 23.05 12.61 1.81
C PHE A 434 23.73 11.68 2.81
N TRP A 435 23.30 10.42 2.82
CA TRP A 435 23.88 9.35 3.63
C TRP A 435 25.01 8.71 2.82
N ILE A 436 26.22 8.75 3.35
CA ILE A 436 27.48 8.35 2.73
C ILE A 436 28.18 7.35 3.69
N ASP A 437 29.17 6.56 3.30
CA ASP A 437 29.96 5.74 4.24
C ASP A 437 31.38 6.29 4.49
N SER A 438 32.18 5.60 5.31
CA SER A 438 33.59 5.94 5.57
C SER A 438 34.38 6.12 4.27
N ASP A 439 34.07 5.27 3.29
CA ASP A 439 34.77 5.13 2.01
C ASP A 439 34.23 6.15 0.98
N SER A 440 33.44 7.12 1.47
CA SER A 440 32.79 8.19 0.72
C SER A 440 31.80 7.73 -0.35
N ARG A 441 31.24 6.51 -0.23
CA ARG A 441 30.16 6.04 -1.12
C ARG A 441 28.81 6.56 -0.67
N LEU A 442 28.06 7.19 -1.57
CA LEU A 442 26.70 7.67 -1.32
C LEU A 442 25.73 6.49 -1.17
N LYS A 443 25.43 6.10 0.06
CA LYS A 443 24.50 5.02 0.41
C LYS A 443 23.03 5.42 0.26
N GLY A 444 22.74 6.72 0.37
CA GLY A 444 21.37 7.19 0.35
C GLY A 444 21.17 8.69 0.27
N VAL A 445 19.94 9.07 -0.06
CA VAL A 445 19.52 10.46 -0.25
C VAL A 445 18.11 10.65 0.30
N PHE A 446 17.90 11.71 1.06
CA PHE A 446 16.61 12.30 1.37
C PHE A 446 16.47 13.57 0.56
N LEU A 447 15.28 13.77 0.03
CA LEU A 447 14.88 14.99 -0.65
C LEU A 447 13.45 15.29 -0.21
N GLU A 448 13.21 16.53 0.15
CA GLU A 448 11.90 17.08 0.51
C GLU A 448 11.54 18.18 -0.50
N SER A 449 10.28 18.26 -0.93
CA SER A 449 9.78 19.23 -1.94
C SER A 449 10.58 19.34 -3.25
N GLY A 450 11.26 18.26 -3.65
CA GLY A 450 11.90 18.13 -4.96
C GLY A 450 10.92 18.04 -6.14
N SER A 451 11.43 18.27 -7.34
CA SER A 451 10.74 18.06 -8.62
C SER A 451 10.71 16.59 -9.05
N ALA A 452 9.87 16.27 -10.02
CA ALA A 452 9.79 14.91 -10.57
C ALA A 452 11.11 14.43 -11.21
N GLU A 453 11.92 15.35 -11.76
CA GLU A 453 13.26 15.03 -12.29
C GLU A 453 14.23 14.69 -11.15
N GLU A 454 14.28 15.51 -10.10
CA GLU A 454 15.16 15.30 -8.95
C GLU A 454 14.83 13.97 -8.24
N PHE A 455 13.54 13.66 -8.04
CA PHE A 455 13.13 12.37 -7.50
C PHE A 455 13.39 11.18 -8.42
N SER A 456 13.61 11.40 -9.73
CA SER A 456 14.07 10.33 -10.65
C SER A 456 15.57 10.03 -10.54
N LEU A 457 16.37 10.97 -10.03
CA LEU A 457 17.80 10.81 -9.77
C LEU A 457 18.07 9.99 -8.50
N LEU A 458 17.28 10.21 -7.44
CA LEU A 458 17.41 9.53 -6.14
C LEU A 458 17.60 7.99 -6.21
N PRO A 459 16.77 7.20 -6.92
CA PRO A 459 16.95 5.76 -7.00
C PRO A 459 18.20 5.33 -7.81
N GLN A 460 18.70 6.17 -8.71
CA GLN A 460 19.93 5.90 -9.47
C GLN A 460 21.16 6.04 -8.56
N LEU A 461 21.21 7.12 -7.78
CA LEU A 461 22.23 7.37 -6.76
C LEU A 461 22.23 6.26 -5.71
N ALA A 462 21.06 5.96 -5.12
CA ALA A 462 20.94 4.97 -4.06
C ALA A 462 21.32 3.55 -4.53
N LYS A 463 21.02 3.17 -5.80
CA LYS A 463 21.32 1.82 -6.31
C LYS A 463 22.77 1.63 -6.75
N SER A 464 23.41 2.65 -7.31
CA SER A 464 24.82 2.57 -7.76
C SER A 464 25.83 2.79 -6.64
N GLN A 465 25.45 3.57 -5.62
CA GLN A 465 26.30 3.99 -4.50
C GLN A 465 27.67 4.55 -4.96
N PRO A 466 27.67 5.67 -5.72
CA PRO A 466 28.89 6.26 -6.27
C PRO A 466 29.77 6.87 -5.16
N VAL A 467 31.07 7.00 -5.42
CA VAL A 467 31.98 7.74 -4.54
C VAL A 467 31.76 9.24 -4.75
N VAL A 468 31.38 9.96 -3.69
CA VAL A 468 31.08 11.40 -3.71
C VAL A 468 32.14 12.22 -3.01
N ASP A 469 32.40 13.41 -3.54
CA ASP A 469 33.30 14.38 -2.93
C ASP A 469 32.64 15.02 -1.69
N LYS A 470 32.94 14.47 -0.50
CA LYS A 470 32.44 14.97 0.79
C LYS A 470 32.79 16.44 1.07
N ALA A 471 33.81 17.01 0.42
CA ALA A 471 34.18 18.41 0.60
C ALA A 471 33.30 19.31 -0.28
N LYS A 472 33.19 19.01 -1.59
CA LYS A 472 32.29 19.74 -2.50
C LYS A 472 30.85 19.73 -2.01
N LEU A 473 30.36 18.58 -1.55
CA LEU A 473 28.99 18.44 -1.07
C LEU A 473 28.72 19.24 0.23
N LYS A 474 29.74 19.48 1.06
CA LYS A 474 29.66 20.39 2.23
C LYS A 474 29.73 21.87 1.86
N SER A 475 30.32 22.21 0.71
CA SER A 475 30.33 23.57 0.16
C SER A 475 29.17 23.88 -0.79
N ALA A 476 28.26 22.92 -1.02
CA ALA A 476 27.13 23.08 -1.92
C ALA A 476 26.19 24.22 -1.45
N THR A 477 25.89 25.12 -2.37
CA THR A 477 25.19 26.39 -2.11
C THR A 477 23.67 26.28 -2.17
N SER A 478 23.14 25.24 -2.81
CA SER A 478 21.73 24.89 -2.82
C SER A 478 21.52 23.37 -2.87
N VAL A 479 20.27 22.92 -2.84
CA VAL A 479 19.95 21.50 -3.01
C VAL A 479 20.17 21.04 -4.46
N GLU A 480 19.89 21.91 -5.44
CA GLU A 480 20.15 21.65 -6.86
C GLU A 480 21.65 21.45 -7.13
N ASP A 481 22.49 22.30 -6.53
CA ASP A 481 23.96 22.21 -6.54
C ASP A 481 24.43 20.88 -5.93
N ALA A 482 23.92 20.54 -4.74
CA ALA A 482 24.22 19.26 -4.07
C ALA A 482 23.77 18.03 -4.88
N LEU A 483 22.60 18.10 -5.52
CA LEU A 483 22.08 17.03 -6.39
C LEU A 483 22.89 16.91 -7.69
N GLU A 484 23.41 18.00 -8.24
CA GLU A 484 24.29 17.94 -9.43
C GLU A 484 25.69 17.40 -9.08
N ILE A 485 26.26 17.77 -7.93
CA ILE A 485 27.48 17.14 -7.40
C ILE A 485 27.28 15.63 -7.25
N ALA A 486 26.13 15.19 -6.73
CA ALA A 486 25.77 13.78 -6.64
C ALA A 486 25.55 13.14 -8.03
N ARG A 487 24.83 13.79 -8.95
CA ARG A 487 24.58 13.32 -10.33
C ARG A 487 25.88 13.12 -11.11
N SER A 488 26.82 14.05 -10.98
CA SER A 488 28.14 13.96 -11.62
C SER A 488 28.91 12.72 -11.15
N SER A 489 28.80 12.34 -9.88
CA SER A 489 29.50 11.16 -9.32
C SER A 489 29.08 9.81 -9.93
N LEU A 490 27.88 9.72 -10.54
CA LEU A 490 27.42 8.54 -11.28
C LEU A 490 28.33 8.20 -12.46
N HIS A 491 28.95 9.20 -13.07
CA HIS A 491 29.72 9.06 -14.31
C HIS A 491 31.20 8.81 -14.04
N SER A 492 31.77 9.41 -12.99
CA SER A 492 33.18 9.21 -12.59
C SER A 492 33.49 7.80 -12.06
N GLY A 493 32.48 7.01 -11.70
CA GLY A 493 32.65 5.61 -11.28
C GLY A 493 32.87 4.61 -12.43
N SER A 494 32.76 5.03 -13.69
CA SER A 494 32.84 4.13 -14.87
C SER A 494 34.24 3.99 -15.47
N SER A 495 35.30 4.45 -14.77
CA SER A 495 36.67 4.51 -15.29
C SER A 495 37.73 4.15 -14.24
N VAL A 496 37.62 2.95 -13.66
CA VAL A 496 38.65 2.24 -12.88
C VAL A 496 38.61 0.77 -13.27
#